data_AF-A0A165D3K6-F1
#
_entry.id   AF-A0A165D3K6-F1
#
_cell.length_a   1.000
_cell.length_b   1.000
_cell.length_c   1.000
_cell.angle_alpha   90.00
_cell.angle_beta   90.00
_cell.angle_gamma   90.00
#
_symmetry.space_group_name_H-M   'P 1'
#
loop_
_entity.id
_entity.type
_entity.pdbx_description
1 polymer ?
#
loop_
_entity_poly.entity_id
_entity_poly.type
_entity_poly.pdbx_seq_one_letter_code
_entity_poly.pdbx_strand_id
1 'polypeptide(L)'
;LPTVALANVFSLSDLRWTLRSGNGSIVIPGSVPSQAHLDLLQARVITEPLLEIHEYMQRWIVNDSWTYTADLKTYTDTVDPS
;
A
#
# COMPACT_ATOMS: atom_id res chain seq x y z
N LEU A 1 -40.39 -7.95 3.56
CA LEU A 1 -39.67 -7.09 4.52
C LEU A 1 -38.18 -7.20 4.20
N PRO A 2 -37.40 -6.11 4.12
CA PRO A 2 -35.96 -6.22 3.93
C PRO A 2 -35.32 -6.72 5.23
N THR A 3 -34.31 -7.58 5.11
CA THR A 3 -33.54 -8.08 6.25
C THR A 3 -32.41 -7.10 6.55
N VAL A 4 -32.32 -6.62 7.78
CA VAL A 4 -31.17 -5.84 8.25
C VAL A 4 -30.07 -6.82 8.65
N ALA A 5 -28.88 -6.69 8.05
CA ALA A 5 -27.68 -7.40 8.47
C ALA A 5 -26.76 -6.42 9.22
N LEU A 6 -26.15 -6.88 10.31
CA LEU A 6 -25.12 -6.15 11.04
C LEU A 6 -23.74 -6.61 10.56
N ALA A 7 -22.85 -5.67 10.29
CA ALA A 7 -21.47 -5.96 9.87
C ALA A 7 -20.50 -4.98 10.54
N ASN A 8 -19.32 -5.47 10.93
CA ASN A 8 -18.21 -4.64 11.31
C ASN A 8 -17.50 -4.14 10.05
N VAL A 9 -17.36 -2.83 9.92
CA VAL A 9 -16.65 -2.18 8.79
C VAL A 9 -15.32 -1.68 9.32
N PHE A 10 -14.23 -2.16 8.72
CA PHE A 10 -12.87 -1.73 9.05
C PHE A 10 -12.29 -0.97 7.87
N SER A 11 -11.70 0.19 8.15
CA SER A 11 -10.96 0.94 7.14
C SER A 11 -9.60 0.27 6.93
N LEU A 12 -9.27 -0.04 5.67
CA LEU A 12 -7.95 -0.56 5.32
C LEU A 12 -6.83 0.48 5.52
N SER A 13 -7.18 1.76 5.60
CA SER A 13 -6.22 2.85 5.86
C SER A 13 -5.67 2.86 7.28
N ASP A 14 -6.33 2.17 8.22
CA ASP A 14 -5.88 2.09 9.62
C ASP A 14 -4.79 1.01 9.82
N LEU A 15 -4.49 0.24 8.78
CA LEU A 15 -3.44 -0.78 8.77
C LEU A 15 -2.05 -0.21 8.51
N ARG A 16 -1.05 -0.93 9.02
CA ARG A 16 0.35 -0.70 8.66
C ARG A 16 0.68 -1.46 7.37
N TRP A 17 0.81 -0.72 6.28
CA TRP A 17 1.15 -1.27 4.98
C TRP A 17 2.65 -1.28 4.72
N THR A 18 3.11 -2.30 4.02
CA THR A 18 4.47 -2.39 3.44
C THR A 18 4.35 -2.49 1.93
N LEU A 19 5.11 -1.67 1.21
CA LEU A 19 5.28 -1.73 -0.24
C LEU A 19 6.59 -2.46 -0.57
N ARG A 20 6.51 -3.47 -1.44
CA ARG A 20 7.65 -4.26 -1.90
C ARG A 20 7.73 -4.29 -3.42
N SER A 21 8.94 -4.13 -3.96
CA SER A 21 9.21 -4.33 -5.40
C SER A 21 9.30 -5.82 -5.75
N GLY A 22 8.98 -6.19 -6.99
CA GLY A 22 8.99 -7.58 -7.47
C GLY A 22 10.37 -8.22 -7.40
N ASN A 23 11.40 -7.45 -7.69
CA ASN A 23 12.79 -7.89 -7.52
C ASN A 23 13.24 -7.98 -6.05
N GLY A 24 12.43 -7.51 -5.10
CA GLY A 24 12.68 -7.55 -3.66
C GLY A 24 13.73 -6.58 -3.14
N SER A 25 14.34 -5.74 -4.00
CA SER A 25 15.37 -4.77 -3.59
C SER A 25 14.81 -3.58 -2.80
N ILE A 26 13.52 -3.29 -2.94
CA ILE A 26 12.84 -2.21 -2.23
C ILE A 26 11.78 -2.79 -1.32
N VAL A 27 11.86 -2.45 -0.03
CA VAL A 27 10.86 -2.74 0.99
C VAL A 27 10.74 -1.51 1.88
N ILE A 28 9.62 -0.81 1.78
CA ILE A 28 9.38 0.48 2.45
C ILE A 28 7.98 0.53 3.07
N PRO A 29 7.73 1.45 4.03
CA PRO A 29 6.38 1.75 4.46
C PRO A 29 5.51 2.15 3.26
N GLY A 30 4.30 1.58 3.17
CA GLY A 30 3.30 1.93 2.17
C GLY A 30 2.07 2.57 2.81
N SER A 31 1.20 3.14 1.98
CA SER A 31 -0.10 3.67 2.40
C SER A 31 -1.22 3.10 1.54
N VAL A 32 -2.45 3.01 2.06
CA VAL A 32 -3.64 2.67 1.28
C VAL A 32 -4.79 3.58 1.69
N PRO A 33 -5.48 4.26 0.75
CA PRO A 33 -5.20 4.30 -0.68
C PRO A 33 -3.89 5.05 -1.00
N SER A 34 -3.11 4.53 -1.95
CA SER A 34 -1.88 5.15 -2.46
C SER A 34 -1.52 4.61 -3.85
N GLN A 35 -0.36 5.02 -4.36
CA GLN A 35 0.30 4.47 -5.53
C GLN A 35 1.80 4.30 -5.23
N ALA A 36 2.46 3.36 -5.91
CA ALA A 36 3.88 3.08 -5.67
C ALA A 36 4.77 4.33 -5.80
N HIS A 37 4.52 5.21 -6.78
CA HIS A 37 5.26 6.46 -6.94
C HIS A 37 5.17 7.38 -5.71
N LEU A 38 3.99 7.49 -5.09
CA LEU A 38 3.79 8.35 -3.91
C LEU A 38 4.54 7.80 -2.70
N ASP A 39 4.48 6.49 -2.46
CA ASP A 39 5.16 5.87 -1.34
C ASP A 39 6.69 5.88 -1.52
N LEU A 40 7.18 5.66 -2.75
CA LEU A 40 8.60 5.80 -3.09
C LEU A 40 9.11 7.23 -2.89
N LEU A 41 8.31 8.24 -3.26
CA LEU A 41 8.64 9.65 -3.05
C LEU A 41 8.68 9.98 -1.57
N GLN A 42 7.68 9.54 -0.79
CA GLN A 42 7.62 9.74 0.65
C GLN A 42 8.81 9.07 1.36
N ALA A 43 9.22 7.89 0.91
CA ALA A 43 10.40 7.19 1.40
C ALA A 43 11.73 7.75 0.85
N ARG A 44 11.68 8.77 -0.02
CA ARG A 44 12.83 9.40 -0.69
C ARG A 44 13.69 8.43 -1.51
N VAL A 45 13.07 7.36 -2.01
CA VAL A 45 13.68 6.44 -2.99
C VAL A 45 13.73 7.09 -4.38
N ILE A 46 12.74 7.92 -4.68
CA ILE A 46 12.68 8.75 -5.89
C ILE A 46 12.55 10.23 -5.52
N THR A 47 12.87 11.08 -6.49
CA THR A 47 12.64 12.54 -6.45
C THR A 47 11.32 12.89 -7.12
N GLU A 48 10.91 14.17 -7.08
CA GLU A 48 9.65 14.64 -7.66
C GLU A 48 9.47 14.20 -9.13
N PRO A 49 8.48 13.34 -9.45
CA PRO A 49 8.39 12.68 -10.75
C PRO A 49 8.12 13.62 -11.93
N LEU A 50 7.52 14.80 -11.67
CA LEU A 50 7.10 15.76 -12.70
C LEU A 50 8.19 16.78 -13.08
N LEU A 51 9.41 16.63 -12.55
CA LEU A 51 10.52 17.53 -12.83
C LEU A 51 11.48 16.94 -13.87
N GLU A 52 11.99 17.81 -14.73
CA GLU A 52 13.10 17.51 -15.65
C GLU A 52 12.89 16.23 -16.49
N ILE A 53 13.87 15.33 -16.46
CA ILE A 53 13.90 14.07 -17.21
C ILE A 53 13.45 12.87 -16.36
N HIS A 54 12.81 13.11 -15.21
CA HIS A 54 12.41 12.05 -14.29
C HIS A 54 11.39 11.07 -14.89
N GLU A 55 10.62 11.49 -15.89
CA GLU A 55 9.76 10.58 -16.67
C GLU A 55 10.54 9.41 -17.30
N TYR A 56 11.81 9.64 -17.67
CA TYR A 56 12.70 8.61 -18.21
C TYR A 56 13.47 7.91 -17.09
N MET A 57 14.06 8.67 -16.16
CA MET A 57 14.89 8.11 -15.09
C MET A 57 14.11 7.20 -14.13
N GLN A 58 12.81 7.45 -13.95
CA GLN A 58 11.96 6.69 -13.04
C GLN A 58 11.08 5.65 -13.76
N ARG A 59 11.29 5.43 -15.07
CA ARG A 59 10.50 4.46 -15.86
C ARG A 59 10.69 3.01 -15.41
N TRP A 60 11.72 2.72 -14.64
CA TRP A 60 11.89 1.41 -14.01
C TRP A 60 10.73 1.07 -13.06
N ILE A 61 10.04 2.07 -12.48
CA ILE A 61 8.93 1.84 -11.55
C ILE A 61 7.77 1.13 -12.25
N VAL A 62 7.43 1.52 -13.48
CA VAL A 62 6.34 0.87 -14.24
C VAL A 62 6.72 -0.48 -14.82
N ASN A 63 8.02 -0.80 -14.88
CA ASN A 63 8.54 -2.07 -15.40
C ASN A 63 8.66 -3.15 -14.32
N ASP A 64 8.53 -2.80 -13.04
CA ASP A 64 8.50 -3.74 -11.93
C ASP A 64 7.07 -3.95 -11.42
N SER A 65 6.84 -5.08 -10.77
CA SER A 65 5.63 -5.33 -9.99
C SER A 65 5.76 -4.73 -8.60
N TRP A 66 4.64 -4.31 -8.02
CA TRP A 66 4.57 -3.72 -6.69
C TRP A 66 3.51 -4.41 -5.86
N THR A 67 3.87 -4.84 -4.65
CA THR A 67 2.96 -5.56 -3.75
C THR A 67 2.78 -4.79 -2.44
N TYR A 68 1.53 -4.50 -2.11
CA TYR A 68 1.11 -3.96 -0.81
C TYR A 68 0.73 -5.10 0.12
N THR A 69 1.35 -5.17 1.29
CA THR A 69 1.06 -6.19 2.31
C THR A 69 0.74 -5.53 3.65
N ALA A 70 -0.28 -6.03 4.35
CA ALA A 70 -0.60 -5.65 5.72
C ALA A 70 -1.08 -6.89 6.51
N ASP A 71 -0.91 -6.85 7.83
CA ASP A 71 -1.46 -7.87 8.73
C ASP A 71 -2.90 -7.51 9.12
N LEU A 72 -3.83 -8.44 8.92
CA LEU A 72 -5.26 -8.27 9.22
C LEU A 72 -5.64 -8.79 10.62
N LYS A 73 -4.72 -9.37 11.38
CA LYS A 73 -5.00 -9.98 12.70
C LYS A 73 -5.77 -9.06 13.64
N THR A 74 -5.41 -7.78 13.68
CA THR A 74 -6.07 -6.76 14.51
C THR A 74 -7.58 -6.66 14.27
N TYR A 75 -8.07 -7.05 13.09
CA TYR A 75 -9.50 -7.08 12.78
C TYR A 75 -10.11 -8.47 12.92
N THR A 76 -9.39 -9.54 12.58
CA THR A 76 -9.92 -10.91 12.66
C THR A 76 -10.06 -11.40 14.10
N ASP A 77 -9.18 -10.96 15.00
CA ASP A 77 -9.24 -11.32 16.42
C ASP A 77 -10.47 -10.72 17.13
N THR A 78 -11.10 -9.69 16.54
CA THR A 78 -12.34 -9.10 17.09
C THR A 78 -13.60 -9.88 16.72
N VAL A 79 -13.50 -10.86 15.81
CA VAL A 79 -14.63 -11.64 15.29
C VAL A 79 -14.78 -13.00 16.00
N ASP A 80 -13.76 -13.47 16.73
CA ASP A 80 -13.83 -14.70 17.52
C ASP A 80 -12.93 -14.60 18.78
N PRO A 81 -13.49 -14.40 19.99
CA PRO A 81 -12.74 -14.33 21.24
C PRO A 81 -12.51 -15.70 21.92
N SER A 82 -12.54 -16.82 21.18
CA SER A 82 -12.38 -18.16 21.76
C SER A 82 -11.02 -18.44 22.40
#